data_AF-A0A699XHH5-F1
#
_entry.id   AF-A0A699XHH5-F1
#
_cell.length_a   1.000
_cell.length_b   1.000
_cell.length_c   1.000
_cell.angle_alpha   90.00
_cell.angle_beta   90.00
_cell.angle_gamma   90.00
#
_symmetry.space_group_name_H-M   'P 1'
#
loop_
_entity.id
_entity.type
_entity.pdbx_description
1 polymer ?
#
loop_
_entity_poly.entity_id
_entity_poly.type
_entity_poly.pdbx_seq_one_letter_code
_entity_poly.pdbx_strand_id
1 'polypeptide(L)' 'MQRGDVILKKGEIMRARHVMGLASVGVTEVAVRRKLRVAVWTTGNELTRETDGTRKSAQIFDSNGPFLAAALREAGVQ' A
#
# COMPACT_ATOMS: atom_id res chain seq x y z
N MET A 1 8.77 -30.16 5.35
CA MET A 1 7.84 -29.70 6.39
C MET A 1 7.32 -30.92 7.12
N GLN A 2 7.33 -30.89 8.43
CA GLN A 2 6.80 -31.93 9.30
C GLN A 2 5.56 -31.41 10.03
N ARG A 3 4.76 -32.32 10.59
CA ARG A 3 3.62 -31.94 11.41
C ARG A 3 4.10 -31.11 12.60
N GLY A 4 3.50 -29.93 12.79
CA GLY A 4 3.84 -29.00 13.87
C GLY A 4 4.80 -27.87 13.45
N ASP A 5 5.40 -27.93 12.27
CA ASP A 5 6.23 -26.84 11.75
C ASP A 5 5.40 -25.56 11.56
N VAL A 6 6.00 -24.43 11.93
CA VAL A 6 5.39 -23.11 11.72
C VAL A 6 5.75 -22.58 10.33
N ILE A 7 4.76 -22.42 9.46
CA ILE A 7 4.93 -21.89 8.09
C ILE A 7 5.11 -20.38 8.08
N LEU A 8 4.34 -19.68 8.92
CA LEU A 8 4.32 -18.22 9.05
C LEU A 8 4.01 -17.87 10.50
N LYS A 9 4.78 -16.95 11.11
CA LYS A 9 4.51 -16.50 12.48
C LYS A 9 3.51 -15.34 12.47
N LYS A 10 2.73 -15.23 13.55
CA LYS A 10 1.85 -14.08 13.77
C LYS A 10 2.67 -12.78 13.74
N GLY A 11 2.24 -11.82 12.92
CA GLY A 11 2.90 -10.53 12.75
C GLY A 11 3.92 -10.48 11.62
N GLU A 12 4.26 -11.62 11.00
CA GLU A 12 5.08 -11.63 9.80
C GLU A 12 4.28 -11.18 8.57
N ILE A 13 4.96 -10.46 7.67
CA ILE A 13 4.39 -10.04 6.40
C ILE A 13 4.25 -11.26 5.49
N MET A 14 3.05 -11.47 4.94
CA MET A 14 2.80 -12.49 3.92
C MET A 14 3.68 -12.22 2.68
N ARG A 15 4.36 -13.26 2.18
CA ARG A 15 5.26 -13.22 1.01
C ARG A 15 4.95 -14.44 0.13
N ALA A 16 5.37 -14.41 -1.13
CA ALA A 16 5.12 -15.50 -2.09
C ALA A 16 5.52 -16.90 -1.56
N ARG A 17 6.67 -17.02 -0.91
CA ARG A 17 7.13 -18.29 -0.29
C ARG A 17 6.15 -18.85 0.75
N HIS A 18 5.47 -18.00 1.50
CA HIS A 18 4.52 -18.42 2.52
C HIS A 18 3.24 -18.94 1.85
N VAL A 19 2.81 -18.31 0.74
CA VAL A 19 1.68 -18.79 -0.08
C VAL A 19 1.96 -20.19 -0.61
N MET A 20 3.17 -20.42 -1.16
CA MET A 20 3.60 -21.74 -1.62
C MET A 20 3.56 -22.79 -0.49
N GLY A 21 4.10 -22.44 0.68
CA GLY A 21 4.10 -23.32 1.85
C GLY A 21 2.68 -23.68 2.31
N LEU A 22 1.79 -22.68 2.43
CA LEU A 22 0.39 -22.87 2.83
C LEU A 22 -0.39 -23.72 1.82
N ALA A 23 -0.23 -23.44 0.53
CA ALA A 23 -0.88 -24.21 -0.54
C ALA A 23 -0.44 -25.68 -0.55
N SER A 24 0.84 -25.95 -0.29
CA SER A 24 1.40 -27.31 -0.27
C SER A 24 0.78 -28.22 0.81
N VAL A 25 0.17 -27.63 1.85
CA VAL A 25 -0.51 -28.35 2.94
C VAL A 25 -2.03 -28.18 2.92
N GLY A 26 -2.59 -27.65 1.81
CA GLY A 26 -4.03 -27.51 1.62
C GLY A 26 -4.69 -26.34 2.34
N VAL A 27 -3.94 -25.36 2.84
CA VAL A 27 -4.50 -24.16 3.47
C VAL A 27 -4.82 -23.12 2.39
N THR A 28 -6.10 -22.80 2.22
CA THR A 28 -6.60 -21.87 1.20
C THR A 28 -6.89 -20.47 1.73
N GLU A 29 -7.10 -20.31 3.04
CA GLU A 29 -7.43 -19.04 3.68
C GLU A 29 -6.63 -18.86 4.97
N VAL A 30 -6.29 -17.62 5.29
CA VAL A 30 -5.59 -17.26 6.54
C VAL A 30 -6.12 -15.95 7.11
N ALA A 31 -6.22 -15.88 8.44
CA ALA A 31 -6.57 -14.65 9.12
C ALA A 31 -5.41 -13.64 9.04
N VAL A 32 -5.69 -12.45 8.52
CA VAL A 32 -4.72 -11.35 8.42
C VAL A 32 -5.24 -10.09 9.13
N ARG A 33 -4.34 -9.15 9.39
CA ARG A 33 -4.75 -7.79 9.75
C ARG A 33 -5.23 -7.09 8.48
N ARG A 34 -6.32 -6.32 8.59
CA ARG A 34 -6.74 -5.42 7.51
C ARG A 34 -5.64 -4.42 7.16
N LYS A 35 -5.62 -3.95 5.92
CA LYS A 35 -4.76 -2.83 5.52
C LYS A 35 -5.08 -1.57 6.34
N LEU A 36 -4.06 -0.74 6.56
CA LEU A 36 -4.28 0.62 7.05
C LEU A 36 -5.06 1.40 5.98
N ARG A 37 -5.92 2.31 6.44
CA ARG A 37 -6.70 3.20 5.58
C ARG A 37 -6.24 4.62 5.85
N VAL A 38 -5.72 5.31 4.85
CA VAL A 38 -5.12 6.64 5.01
C VAL A 38 -5.71 7.60 3.99
N ALA A 39 -6.13 8.77 4.44
CA ALA A 39 -6.53 9.88 3.57
C ALA A 39 -5.33 10.78 3.29
N VAL A 40 -5.15 11.18 2.03
CA VAL A 40 -4.12 12.13 1.59
C VAL A 40 -4.80 13.40 1.14
N TRP A 41 -4.36 14.54 1.68
CA TRP A 41 -4.85 15.86 1.30
C TRP A 41 -3.69 16.84 1.23
N THR A 42 -3.69 17.67 0.20
CA THR A 42 -2.69 18.72 -0.03
C THR A 42 -3.31 20.10 0.03
N THR A 43 -2.58 21.03 0.63
CA THR A 43 -3.02 22.41 0.89
C THR A 43 -1.95 23.40 0.45
N GLY A 44 -2.38 24.51 -0.14
CA GLY A 44 -1.53 25.62 -0.57
C GLY A 44 -2.30 26.44 -1.60
N ASN A 45 -2.27 27.77 -1.46
CA ASN A 45 -2.97 28.66 -2.41
C ASN A 45 -2.26 28.69 -3.77
N GLU A 46 -0.97 28.34 -3.76
CA GLU A 46 -0.10 28.19 -4.91
C GLU A 46 -0.33 26.88 -5.68
N LEU A 47 -0.99 25.88 -5.07
CA LEU A 47 -1.18 24.58 -5.70
C LEU A 47 -2.28 24.63 -6.77
N THR A 48 -2.01 24.07 -7.95
CA THR A 48 -3.01 23.76 -8.95
C THR A 48 -3.32 22.26 -8.97
N ARG A 49 -4.61 21.94 -9.18
CA ARG A 49 -5.10 20.57 -9.39
C ARG A 49 -5.38 20.27 -10.85
N GLU A 50 -5.19 21.26 -11.73
CA GLU A 50 -5.32 21.09 -13.17
C GLU A 50 -4.22 20.16 -13.67
N THR A 51 -4.61 19.19 -14.50
CA THR A 51 -3.69 18.20 -15.09
C THR A 51 -3.43 18.43 -16.58
N ASP A 52 -4.09 19.43 -17.17
CA ASP A 52 -4.02 19.78 -18.59
C ASP A 52 -2.84 20.72 -18.94
N GLY A 53 -1.98 21.00 -17.96
CA GLY A 53 -0.83 21.89 -18.12
C GLY A 53 -1.16 23.38 -17.98
N THR A 54 -2.42 23.74 -17.79
CA THR A 54 -2.80 25.13 -17.53
C THR A 54 -2.52 25.52 -16.08
N ARG A 55 -1.92 26.69 -15.88
CA ARG A 55 -1.68 27.26 -14.55
C ARG A 55 -1.66 28.78 -14.62
N LYS A 56 -2.17 29.43 -13.58
CA LYS A 56 -2.03 30.89 -13.43
C LYS A 56 -0.58 31.25 -13.14
N SER A 57 -0.23 32.51 -13.38
CA SER A 57 1.05 33.08 -12.92
C SER A 57 1.19 32.85 -11.40
N ALA A 58 2.32 32.27 -10.98
CA ALA A 58 2.65 31.83 -9.62
C ALA A 58 2.07 30.48 -9.11
N GLN A 59 1.27 29.75 -9.90
CA GLN A 59 0.83 28.41 -9.49
C GLN A 59 1.88 27.32 -9.78
N ILE A 60 1.91 26.30 -8.93
CA ILE A 60 2.73 25.09 -9.07
C ILE A 60 1.83 23.85 -9.00
N PHE A 61 2.23 22.76 -9.66
CA PHE A 61 1.50 21.51 -9.60
C PHE A 61 1.68 20.84 -8.24
N ASP A 62 0.61 20.23 -7.72
CA ASP A 62 0.72 19.38 -6.54
C ASP A 62 1.52 18.10 -6.84
N SER A 63 2.74 18.03 -6.32
CA SER A 63 3.60 16.85 -6.37
C SER A 63 3.47 15.94 -5.15
N ASN A 64 3.07 16.48 -4.00
CA ASN A 64 3.04 15.76 -2.72
C ASN A 64 1.89 14.76 -2.67
N GLY A 65 0.71 15.15 -3.16
CA GLY A 65 -0.49 14.30 -3.16
C GLY A 65 -0.26 13.00 -3.94
N PRO A 66 0.13 13.07 -5.23
CA PRO A 66 0.45 11.90 -6.04
C PRO A 66 1.60 11.07 -5.45
N PHE A 67 2.66 11.72 -4.95
CA PHE A 67 3.80 11.04 -4.34
C PHE A 67 3.38 10.22 -3.11
N LEU A 68 2.69 10.84 -2.14
CA LEU A 68 2.25 10.17 -0.93
C LEU A 68 1.27 9.04 -1.23
N ALA A 69 0.35 9.24 -2.18
CA ALA A 69 -0.58 8.20 -2.61
C ALA A 69 0.14 6.98 -3.20
N ALA A 70 1.18 7.19 -4.01
CA ALA A 70 1.99 6.11 -4.57
C ALA A 70 2.80 5.38 -3.49
N ALA A 71 3.52 6.13 -2.64
CA ALA A 71 4.34 5.58 -1.56
C ALA A 71 3.52 4.75 -0.56
N LEU A 72 2.31 5.20 -0.21
CA LEU A 72 1.40 4.45 0.65
C LEU A 72 0.95 3.12 0.02
N ARG A 73 0.66 3.10 -1.29
CA ARG A 73 0.31 1.86 -2.00
C ARG A 73 1.48 0.88 -2.02
N GLU A 74 2.70 1.34 -2.26
CA GLU A 74 3.92 0.51 -2.18
C GLU A 74 4.12 -0.08 -0.78
N ALA A 75 3.79 0.67 0.26
CA ALA A 75 3.78 0.21 1.65
C ALA A 75 2.61 -0.73 1.99
N GLY A 76 1.73 -1.05 1.03
CA GLY A 76 0.57 -1.94 1.23
C GLY A 76 -0.61 -1.28 1.96
N VAL A 77 -0.64 0.05 2.01
CA VAL A 77 -1.72 0.85 2.61
C VAL A 77 -2.82 1.09 1.56
N GLN A 78 -4.04 1.27 2.04
CA GLN A 78 -5.21 1.65 1.24
C GLN A 78 -5.55 3.13 1.41
#